data_AF-A0A4U5X5Q1-F1
#
_entry.id   AF-A0A4U5X5Q1-F1
#
_cell.length_a   1.000
_cell.length_b   1.000
_cell.length_c   1.000
_cell.angle_alpha   90.00
_cell.angle_beta   90.00
_cell.angle_gamma   90.00
#
_symmetry.space_group_name_H-M   'P 1'
#
loop_
_entity.id
_entity.type
_entity.pdbx_description
1 polymer ?
#
loop_
_entity_poly.entity_id
_entity_poly.type
_entity_poly.pdbx_seq_one_letter_code
_entity_poly.pdbx_strand_id
1 'polypeptide(L)'
;MTASLTCRKTHLLEAGSVYAWETADGITGNIVITADGSVARPCTPQGIPLGDMLLDKNIGDVEHPDPDPKVRRAFLITASAIFQERERQGHLPDVITRTYW
;
A
#
# COMPACT_ATOMS: atom_id res chain seq x y z
N MET A 1 -19.04 4.15 12.20
CA MET A 1 -17.67 4.01 12.74
C MET A 1 -16.76 4.45 11.62
N THR A 2 -15.98 5.51 11.81
CA THR A 2 -15.19 6.10 10.73
C THR A 2 -13.82 5.42 10.70
N ALA A 3 -13.44 4.82 9.58
CA ALA A 3 -12.11 4.23 9.42
C ALA A 3 -11.14 5.31 8.91
N SER A 4 -9.89 5.30 9.36
CA SER A 4 -8.85 6.17 8.83
C SER A 4 -7.68 5.35 8.32
N LEU A 5 -6.98 5.90 7.34
CA LEU A 5 -5.69 5.40 6.85
C LEU A 5 -4.67 6.52 6.98
N THR A 6 -3.54 6.20 7.56
CA THR A 6 -2.32 7.00 7.42
C THR A 6 -1.29 6.18 6.67
N CYS A 7 -0.61 6.82 5.74
CA CYS A 7 0.45 6.19 4.95
C CYS A 7 1.53 7.22 4.64
N ARG A 8 2.79 6.82 4.79
CA ARG A 8 3.94 7.69 4.57
C ARG A 8 5.07 6.93 3.92
N LYS A 9 5.71 7.56 2.93
CA LYS A 9 6.93 7.08 2.32
C LYS A 9 8.07 7.09 3.35
N THR A 10 8.71 5.94 3.53
CA THR A 10 9.82 5.76 4.47
C THR A 10 11.16 5.68 3.76
N HIS A 11 11.22 4.99 2.63
CA HIS A 11 12.45 4.77 1.87
C HIS A 11 12.22 4.85 0.36
N LEU A 12 13.28 5.21 -0.36
CA LEU A 12 13.39 5.05 -1.80
C LEU A 12 14.48 4.02 -2.08
N LEU A 13 14.14 3.00 -2.87
CA LEU A 13 15.01 1.92 -3.31
C LEU A 13 15.10 1.95 -4.84
N GLU A 14 16.09 1.26 -5.40
CA GLU A 14 16.13 1.05 -6.87
C GLU A 14 14.89 0.34 -7.38
N ALA A 15 14.37 -0.62 -6.61
CA ALA A 15 13.18 -1.38 -6.96
C ALA A 15 11.86 -0.58 -6.83
N GLY A 16 11.87 0.57 -6.14
CA GLY A 16 10.64 1.33 -5.88
C GLY A 16 10.64 2.16 -4.61
N SER A 17 9.45 2.57 -4.17
CA SER A 17 9.24 3.36 -2.94
C SER A 17 8.56 2.52 -1.87
N VAL A 18 9.08 2.57 -0.64
CA VAL A 18 8.52 1.89 0.52
C VAL A 18 7.66 2.86 1.31
N TYR A 19 6.49 2.37 1.71
CA TYR A 19 5.51 3.11 2.48
C TYR A 19 5.13 2.33 3.74
N ALA A 20 5.22 2.98 4.89
CA ALA A 20 4.59 2.49 6.11
C ALA A 20 3.14 2.96 6.17
N TRP A 21 2.25 2.12 6.68
CA TRP A 21 0.84 2.44 6.82
C TRP A 21 0.26 1.94 8.14
N GLU A 22 -0.79 2.62 8.59
CA GLU A 22 -1.57 2.28 9.77
C GLU A 22 -3.05 2.59 9.53
N THR A 23 -3.92 1.64 9.88
CA THR A 23 -5.38 1.83 9.88
C THR A 23 -5.88 2.25 11.26
N ALA A 24 -7.09 2.82 11.32
CA ALA A 24 -7.77 3.14 12.58
C ALA A 24 -7.89 1.96 13.57
N ASP A 25 -7.90 0.72 13.06
CA ASP A 25 -7.98 -0.50 13.88
C ASP A 25 -6.61 -0.93 14.44
N GLY A 26 -5.56 -0.12 14.25
CA GLY A 26 -4.19 -0.39 14.70
C GLY A 26 -3.44 -1.42 13.85
N ILE A 27 -3.99 -1.79 12.69
CA ILE A 27 -3.27 -2.68 11.76
C ILE A 27 -2.20 -1.85 11.09
N THR A 28 -0.97 -2.34 11.16
CA THR A 28 0.19 -1.69 10.56
C THR A 28 0.84 -2.61 9.54
N GLY A 29 1.59 -2.02 8.61
CA GLY A 29 2.39 -2.77 7.67
C GLY A 29 3.25 -1.87 6.80
N ASN A 30 3.96 -2.51 5.88
CA ASN A 30 4.73 -1.81 4.86
C ASN A 30 4.35 -2.33 3.49
N ILE A 31 4.37 -1.43 2.51
CA ILE A 31 4.10 -1.74 1.12
C ILE A 31 5.19 -1.12 0.26
N VAL A 32 5.71 -1.89 -0.69
CA VAL A 32 6.63 -1.39 -1.72
C VAL A 32 5.84 -1.20 -3.01
N ILE A 33 5.93 -0.01 -3.58
CA ILE A 33 5.40 0.31 -4.90
C ILE A 33 6.58 0.30 -5.87
N THR A 34 6.48 -0.49 -6.94
CA THR A 34 7.53 -0.61 -7.96
C THR A 34 7.91 0.75 -8.56
N ALA A 35 9.13 0.86 -9.08
CA ALA A 35 9.65 2.14 -9.60
C ALA A 35 8.81 2.74 -10.74
N ASP A 36 8.15 1.91 -11.54
CA ASP A 36 7.20 2.32 -12.58
C ASP A 36 5.80 2.72 -12.03
N GLY A 37 5.60 2.53 -10.73
CA GLY A 37 4.36 2.80 -10.02
C GLY A 37 3.19 1.96 -10.53
N SER A 38 3.41 0.71 -10.93
CA SER A 38 2.36 -0.18 -11.46
C SER A 38 1.89 -1.23 -10.46
N VAL A 39 2.81 -1.74 -9.62
CA VAL A 39 2.54 -2.86 -8.72
C VAL A 39 2.87 -2.49 -7.28
N ALA A 40 1.98 -2.88 -6.37
CA ALA A 40 2.12 -2.72 -4.94
C ALA A 40 2.26 -4.09 -4.26
N ARG A 41 3.19 -4.26 -3.31
CA ARG A 41 3.44 -5.55 -2.63
C ARG A 41 3.69 -5.35 -1.14
N PRO A 42 3.18 -6.22 -0.24
CA PRO A 42 3.62 -6.22 1.15
C PRO A 42 5.13 -6.40 1.22
N CYS A 43 5.76 -5.77 2.20
CA CYS A 43 7.20 -5.86 2.38
C CYS A 43 7.61 -5.70 3.85
N THR A 44 8.87 -5.99 4.14
CA THR A 44 9.51 -5.60 5.39
C THR A 44 9.70 -4.08 5.44
N PRO A 45 10.02 -3.49 6.60
CA PRO A 45 10.38 -2.06 6.69
C PRO A 45 11.55 -1.66 5.78
N GLN A 46 12.44 -2.60 5.45
CA GLN A 46 13.56 -2.42 4.53
C GLN A 46 13.17 -2.56 3.05
N GLY A 47 11.89 -2.83 2.75
CA GLY A 47 11.37 -2.98 1.40
C GLY A 47 11.60 -4.35 0.76
N ILE A 48 11.92 -5.37 1.55
CA ILE A 48 12.03 -6.75 1.05
C ILE A 48 10.61 -7.29 0.87
N PRO A 49 10.17 -7.68 -0.34
CA PRO A 49 8.82 -8.20 -0.55
C PRO A 49 8.51 -9.40 0.36
N LEU A 50 7.28 -9.43 0.87
CA LEU A 50 6.77 -10.50 1.73
C LEU A 50 5.70 -11.29 0.97
N GLY A 51 5.99 -12.56 0.72
CA GLY A 51 5.09 -13.44 -0.02
C GLY A 51 4.78 -12.97 -1.44
N ASP A 52 3.71 -13.53 -2.00
CA ASP A 52 3.32 -13.32 -3.40
C ASP A 52 2.11 -12.38 -3.56
N MET A 53 1.53 -11.92 -2.44
CA MET A 53 0.44 -10.96 -2.43
C MET A 53 0.89 -9.67 -3.15
N LEU A 54 0.15 -9.25 -4.17
CA LEU A 54 0.43 -8.04 -4.92
C LEU A 54 -0.87 -7.39 -5.39
N LEU A 55 -0.81 -6.11 -5.75
CA LEU A 55 -1.89 -5.40 -6.43
C LEU A 55 -1.29 -4.68 -7.66
N ASP A 56 -1.65 -5.15 -8.84
CA ASP A 56 -1.38 -4.42 -10.08
C ASP A 56 -2.52 -3.42 -10.33
N LYS A 57 -2.16 -2.15 -10.50
CA LYS A 57 -3.12 -1.05 -10.67
C LYS A 57 -4.06 -1.21 -11.87
N ASN A 58 -3.70 -2.01 -12.88
CA ASN A 58 -4.44 -2.14 -14.13
C ASN A 58 -5.45 -3.30 -14.11
N ILE A 59 -5.16 -4.36 -13.35
CA ILE A 59 -5.98 -5.58 -13.33
C ILE A 59 -6.64 -5.83 -11.98
N GLY A 60 -6.21 -5.14 -10.91
CA GLY A 60 -6.83 -5.20 -9.58
C GLY A 60 -6.75 -6.57 -8.91
N ASP A 61 -5.90 -7.47 -9.41
CA ASP A 61 -5.82 -8.85 -8.95
C ASP A 61 -4.78 -9.03 -7.84
N VAL A 62 -5.07 -9.96 -6.92
CA VAL A 62 -4.21 -10.36 -5.82
C VAL A 62 -3.95 -11.85 -5.92
N GLU A 63 -2.77 -12.21 -6.42
CA GLU A 63 -2.29 -13.58 -6.37
C GLU A 63 -1.94 -13.94 -4.91
N HIS A 64 -2.46 -15.06 -4.40
CA HIS A 64 -2.15 -15.60 -3.05
C HIS A 64 -2.40 -14.62 -1.88
N PRO A 65 -3.66 -14.28 -1.59
CA PRO A 65 -4.03 -13.35 -0.52
C PRO A 65 -3.52 -13.78 0.86
N ASP A 66 -3.12 -12.81 1.70
CA ASP A 66 -2.83 -13.04 3.13
C ASP A 66 -4.02 -13.77 3.80
N PRO A 67 -3.80 -14.81 4.62
CA PRO A 67 -4.89 -15.56 5.25
C PRO A 67 -5.74 -14.72 6.20
N ASP A 68 -5.17 -13.70 6.86
CA ASP A 68 -5.92 -12.79 7.73
C ASP A 68 -6.73 -11.79 6.87
N PRO A 69 -8.08 -11.86 6.90
CA PRO A 69 -8.93 -10.97 6.12
C PRO A 69 -8.75 -9.49 6.49
N LYS A 70 -8.32 -9.18 7.72
CA LYS A 70 -8.09 -7.80 8.15
C LYS A 70 -6.83 -7.23 7.53
N VAL A 71 -5.73 -7.99 7.56
CA VAL A 71 -4.44 -7.60 6.94
C VAL A 71 -4.62 -7.46 5.43
N ARG A 72 -5.26 -8.44 4.79
CA ARG A 72 -5.59 -8.40 3.37
C ARG A 72 -6.39 -7.16 2.97
N ARG A 73 -7.45 -6.85 3.73
CA ARG A 73 -8.29 -5.66 3.47
C ARG A 73 -7.49 -4.37 3.66
N ALA A 74 -6.68 -4.29 4.71
CA ALA A 74 -5.85 -3.12 4.98
C ALA A 74 -4.81 -2.86 3.87
N PHE A 75 -4.17 -3.92 3.36
CA PHE A 75 -3.29 -3.83 2.19
C PHE A 75 -4.02 -3.28 0.98
N LEU A 76 -5.18 -3.86 0.62
CA LEU A 76 -5.97 -3.44 -0.55
C LEU A 76 -6.40 -1.98 -0.48
N ILE A 77 -6.90 -1.54 0.69
CA ILE A 77 -7.28 -0.14 0.92
C ILE A 77 -6.07 0.79 0.74
N THR A 78 -4.93 0.42 1.34
CA THR A 78 -3.72 1.23 1.31
C THR A 78 -3.16 1.38 -0.10
N ALA A 79 -2.98 0.26 -0.80
CA ALA A 79 -2.46 0.23 -2.16
C ALA A 79 -3.37 1.03 -3.11
N SER A 80 -4.69 0.84 -3.00
CA SER A 80 -5.68 1.57 -3.80
C SER A 80 -5.63 3.07 -3.53
N ALA A 81 -5.52 3.48 -2.26
CA ALA A 81 -5.43 4.89 -1.90
C ALA A 81 -4.18 5.57 -2.48
N ILE A 82 -3.03 4.88 -2.45
CA ILE A 82 -1.78 5.38 -3.05
C ILE A 82 -1.93 5.56 -4.56
N PHE A 83 -2.50 4.57 -5.26
CA PHE A 83 -2.70 4.68 -6.70
C PHE A 83 -3.71 5.77 -7.09
N GLN A 84 -4.82 5.90 -6.37
CA GLN A 84 -5.79 6.97 -6.59
C GLN A 84 -5.18 8.36 -6.34
N GLU A 85 -4.38 8.52 -5.28
CA GLU A 85 -3.66 9.78 -5.05
C GLU A 85 -2.65 10.07 -6.14
N ARG A 86 -1.96 9.04 -6.65
CA ARG A 86 -1.07 9.21 -7.79
C ARG A 86 -1.80 9.67 -9.03
N GLU A 87 -2.95 9.08 -9.36
CA GLU A 87 -3.76 9.51 -10.49
C GLU A 87 -4.21 10.98 -10.33
N ARG A 88 -4.55 11.37 -9.10
CA ARG A 88 -4.95 12.75 -8.78
C ARG A 88 -3.80 13.76 -8.87
N GLN A 89 -2.59 13.39 -8.42
CA GLN A 89 -1.44 14.30 -8.29
C GLN A 89 -0.47 14.22 -9.48
N GLY A 90 -0.54 13.16 -10.29
CA GLY A 90 0.42 12.86 -11.36
C GLY A 90 1.69 12.15 -10.89
N HIS A 91 1.90 12.00 -9.58
CA HIS A 91 3.06 11.32 -8.98
C HIS A 91 2.66 10.59 -7.70
N LEU A 92 3.45 9.60 -7.28
CA LEU A 92 3.22 8.94 -6.00
C LEU A 92 3.35 9.98 -4.87
N PRO A 93 2.37 10.09 -3.95
CA PRO A 93 2.46 11.01 -2.83
C PRO A 93 3.50 10.54 -1.82
N ASP A 94 4.11 11.46 -1.07
CA ASP A 94 4.98 11.11 0.06
C ASP A 94 4.18 10.82 1.34
N VAL A 95 2.98 11.42 1.47
CA VAL A 95 2.10 11.28 2.62
C VAL A 95 0.65 11.19 2.16
N ILE A 96 -0.11 10.28 2.76
CA ILE A 96 -1.55 10.12 2.59
C ILE A 96 -2.19 10.02 3.96
N THR A 97 -3.20 10.86 4.18
CA THR A 97 -4.08 10.76 5.35
C THR A 97 -5.50 10.83 4.84
N ARG A 98 -6.28 9.77 5.03
CA ARG A 98 -7.66 9.70 4.55
C ARG A 98 -8.60 9.12 5.58
N THR A 99 -9.83 9.60 5.52
CA THR A 99 -10.96 9.10 6.28
C THR A 99 -11.88 8.37 5.32
N TYR A 100 -12.20 7.12 5.63
CA TYR A 100 -13.08 6.23 4.89
C TYR A 100 -14.32 5.97 5.75
N TRP A 101 -15.48 5.91 5.11
CA TRP A 101 -16.78 5.71 5.75
C TRP A 101 -17.20 4.25 5.71
#